data_AF-A0A8T5XY49-F1
#
_entry.id   AF-A0A8T5XY49-F1
#
_cell.length_a   1.000
_cell.length_b   1.000
_cell.length_c   1.000
_cell.angle_alpha   90.00
_cell.angle_beta   90.00
_cell.angle_gamma   90.00
#
_symmetry.space_group_name_H-M   'P 1'
#
loop_
_entity.id
_entity.type
_entity.pdbx_description
1 polymer ?
#
loop_
_entity_poly.entity_id
_entity_poly.type
_entity_poly.pdbx_seq_one_letter_code
_entity_poly.pdbx_strand_id
1 'polypeptide(L)' 'MDYLMTQFKSIINLYFVFLVIAIGLFTFFVDGTELKKKKLKKEAIIAKIIGAIYVIIGPAFYILIKFM' A
#
# COMPACT_ATOMS: atom_id res chain seq x y z
N MET A 1 24.84 -9.44 3.08
CA MET A 1 23.87 -8.38 3.43
C MET A 1 23.69 -7.40 2.27
N ASP A 2 24.77 -6.98 1.60
CA ASP A 2 24.71 -5.96 0.53
C ASP A 2 23.91 -6.40 -0.71
N TYR A 3 23.98 -7.68 -1.10
CA TYR A 3 23.24 -8.19 -2.25
C TYR A 3 21.72 -8.09 -2.06
N LEU A 4 21.21 -8.50 -0.90
CA LEU A 4 19.78 -8.42 -0.58
C LEU A 4 19.30 -6.97 -0.53
N MET A 5 20.09 -6.07 0.06
CA MET A 5 19.77 -4.64 0.13
C MET A 5 19.68 -4.01 -1.27
N THR A 6 20.58 -4.40 -2.17
CA THR A 6 20.61 -3.91 -3.55
C THR A 6 19.38 -4.36 -4.34
N GLN A 7 18.97 -5.62 -4.19
CA GLN A 7 17.74 -6.13 -4.82
C GLN A 7 16.49 -5.42 -4.27
N PHE A 8 16.42 -5.20 -2.96
CA PHE A 8 15.31 -4.45 -2.34
C PHE A 8 15.20 -3.01 -2.87
N LYS A 9 16.33 -2.30 -2.99
CA LYS A 9 16.39 -0.95 -3.57
C LYS A 9 15.93 -0.91 -5.03
N SER A 10 16.23 -1.95 -5.82
CA SER A 10 15.82 -2.05 -7.22
C SER A 10 14.30 -2.21 -7.38
N ILE A 11 13.68 -3.01 -6.51
CA ILE A 11 12.23 -3.27 -6.54
C ILE A 11 11.44 -2.05 -6.04
N ILE A 12 11.89 -1.39 -4.96
CA ILE A 12 11.20 -0.23 -4.38
C ILE A 12 11.60 1.04 -5.15
N ASN A 13 11.26 1.04 -6.44
CA ASN A 13 11.37 2.19 -7.32
C ASN A 13 10.05 2.98 -7.34
N LEU A 14 10.05 4.12 -8.04
CA LEU A 14 8.90 5.01 -8.09
C LEU A 14 7.64 4.33 -8.68
N TYR A 15 7.80 3.41 -9.65
CA TYR A 15 6.68 2.67 -10.22
C TYR A 15 6.05 1.73 -9.20
N PHE A 16 6.86 1.04 -8.40
CA PHE A 16 6.37 0.21 -7.30
C PHE A 16 5.58 1.04 -6.28
N VAL A 17 6.04 2.25 -5.96
CA VAL A 17 5.30 3.16 -5.06
C VAL A 17 3.94 3.54 -5.64
N PHE A 18 3.89 3.93 -6.91
CA PHE A 18 2.61 4.25 -7.57
C PHE A 18 1.67 3.04 -7.61
N LEU A 19 2.20 1.83 -7.84
CA LEU A 19 1.42 0.60 -7.79
C LEU A 19 0.82 0.37 -6.40
N VAL A 20 1.63 0.48 -5.34
CA VAL A 20 1.17 0.31 -3.96
C VAL A 20 0.11 1.36 -3.59
N ILE A 21 0.30 2.62 -4.00
CA ILE A 21 -0.71 3.68 -3.81
C ILE A 21 -2.00 3.33 -4.55
N ALA A 22 -1.91 2.89 -5.82
CA ALA A 22 -3.08 2.53 -6.62
C ALA A 22 -3.86 1.36 -5.97
N ILE A 23 -3.16 0.32 -5.50
CA ILE A 23 -3.75 -0.78 -4.73
C ILE A 23 -4.42 -0.25 -3.46
N GLY A 24 -3.73 0.60 -2.69
CA GLY A 24 -4.26 1.18 -1.47
C GLY A 24 -5.53 2.00 -1.68
N LEU A 25 -5.56 2.85 -2.71
CA LEU A 25 -6.73 3.63 -3.11
C LEU A 25 -7.87 2.70 -3.56
N PHE A 26 -7.58 1.68 -4.37
CA PHE A 26 -8.57 0.72 -4.82
C PHE A 26 -9.19 -0.03 -3.63
N THR A 27 -8.37 -0.55 -2.72
CA THR A 27 -8.87 -1.25 -1.53
C THR A 27 -9.68 -0.33 -0.60
N PHE A 28 -9.26 0.93 -0.46
CA PHE A 28 -9.98 1.90 0.36
C PHE A 28 -11.37 2.25 -0.23
N PHE A 29 -11.40 2.62 -1.51
CA PHE A 29 -12.60 3.17 -2.16
C PHE A 29 -13.49 2.11 -2.78
N VAL A 30 -12.91 1.10 -3.43
CA VAL A 30 -13.66 0.06 -4.15
C VAL A 30 -13.99 -1.08 -3.19
N ASP A 31 -13.00 -1.79 -2.64
CA ASP A 31 -13.24 -2.96 -1.78
C ASP A 31 -14.00 -2.55 -0.51
N GLY A 32 -13.57 -1.47 0.14
CA GLY A 32 -14.24 -0.93 1.33
C GLY A 32 -15.70 -0.53 1.09
N THR A 33 -16.02 -0.02 -0.10
CA THR A 33 -17.40 0.33 -0.47
C THR A 33 -18.21 -0.92 -0.83
N GLU A 34 -17.62 -1.86 -1.54
CA GLU A 34 -18.26 -3.12 -1.95
C GLU A 34 -18.62 -3.99 -0.74
N LEU A 35 -17.70 -4.12 0.23
CA LEU A 35 -17.96 -4.82 1.50
C LEU A 35 -19.07 -4.13 2.30
N LYS A 36 -19.11 -2.80 2.30
CA LYS A 36 -20.18 -2.03 2.95
C LYS A 36 -21.54 -2.30 2.28
N LYS A 37 -21.60 -2.37 0.95
CA LYS A 37 -22.82 -2.72 0.19
C LYS A 37 -23.32 -4.12 0.54
N LYS A 38 -22.41 -5.06 0.77
CA LYS A 38 -22.72 -6.43 1.22
C LYS A 38 -23.10 -6.55 2.70
N LYS A 39 -23.24 -5.43 3.43
CA LYS A 39 -23.48 -5.35 4.89
C LYS A 39 -22.36 -5.95 5.75
N LEU A 40 -21.18 -6.19 5.17
CA LEU A 40 -19.97 -6.68 5.84
C LEU A 40 -19.21 -5.49 6.47
N LYS A 41 -19.77 -4.91 7.53
CA LYS A 41 -19.28 -3.65 8.12
C LYS A 41 -17.88 -3.75 8.71
N LYS A 42 -17.53 -4.88 9.34
CA LYS A 42 -16.22 -5.07 9.98
C LYS A 42 -15.12 -5.16 8.93
N GLU A 43 -15.37 -5.95 7.90
CA GLU A 43 -14.50 -6.19 6.75
C GLU A 43 -14.31 -4.90 5.95
N ALA A 44 -15.38 -4.12 5.76
CA ALA A 44 -15.30 -2.82 5.11
C ALA A 44 -14.38 -1.84 5.86
N ILE A 45 -14.42 -1.83 7.19
CA ILE A 45 -13.52 -1.00 8.02
C ILE A 45 -12.08 -1.50 7.88
N ILE A 46 -11.86 -2.81 7.96
CA ILE A 46 -10.52 -3.42 7.79
C ILE A 46 -9.94 -3.07 6.41
N ALA A 47 -10.72 -3.21 5.34
CA ALA A 47 -10.29 -2.86 3.99
C ALA A 47 -9.89 -1.38 3.88
N LYS A 48 -10.67 -0.47 4.48
CA LYS A 48 -10.31 0.96 4.53
C LYS A 48 -9.03 1.21 5.34
N ILE A 49 -8.84 0.54 6.46
CA ILE A 49 -7.60 0.68 7.24
C ILE A 49 -6.41 0.18 6.43
N ILE A 50 -6.50 -1.00 5.80
CA ILE A 50 -5.45 -1.57 4.96
C ILE A 50 -5.14 -0.66 3.77
N GLY A 51 -6.17 -0.14 3.10
CA GLY A 51 -5.99 0.79 1.98
C GLY A 51 -5.28 2.07 2.40
N ALA A 52 -5.65 2.66 3.54
CA ALA A 52 -4.99 3.84 4.08
C ALA A 52 -3.53 3.57 4.46
N ILE A 53 -3.26 2.40 5.05
CA ILE A 53 -1.90 1.94 5.37
C ILE A 53 -1.06 1.86 4.09
N TYR A 54 -1.54 1.26 3.01
CA TYR A 54 -0.78 1.19 1.75
C TYR A 54 -0.45 2.56 1.17
N VAL A 55 -1.40 3.50 1.20
CA VAL A 55 -1.18 4.87 0.69
C VAL A 55 -0.13 5.64 1.51
N ILE A 56 -0.02 5.37 2.81
CA ILE A 56 0.95 6.06 3.68
C ILE A 56 2.31 5.34 3.69
N ILE A 57 2.32 4.02 3.85
CA ILE A 57 3.53 3.21 4.01
C ILE A 57 4.34 3.15 2.72
N GLY A 58 3.71 3.06 1.54
CA GLY A 58 4.44 2.99 0.26
C GLY A 58 5.40 4.18 0.05
N PRO A 59 4.90 5.43 0.12
CA PRO A 59 5.75 6.63 0.06
C PRO A 59 6.76 6.71 1.20
N ALA A 60 6.35 6.38 2.44
CA ALA A 60 7.24 6.44 3.60
C ALA A 60 8.44 5.48 3.46
N PHE A 61 8.22 4.25 2.98
CA PHE A 61 9.29 3.28 2.72
C PHE A 61 10.22 3.73 1.60
N TYR A 62 9.68 4.30 0.52
CA TYR A 62 10.50 4.82 -0.57
C TYR A 62 11.42 5.95 -0.10
N ILE A 63 10.90 6.87 0.71
CA ILE A 63 11.68 7.93 1.34
C ILE A 63 12.78 7.32 2.21
N LEU A 64 12.43 6.41 3.12
CA LEU A 64 13.38 5.77 4.04
C LEU A 64 14.52 5.06 3.29
N ILE A 65 14.19 4.30 2.25
CA ILE A 65 15.18 3.57 1.43
C ILE A 65 16.06 4.51 0.61
N LYS A 66 15.55 5.67 0.19
CA LYS A 66 16.32 6.67 -0.54
C LYS A 66 17.36 7.38 0.34
N PHE A 67 17.09 7.50 1.65
CA PHE A 67 17.98 8.16 2.62
C PHE A 67 18.90 7.21 3.38
N MET A 68 18.76 5.89 3.19
CA MET A 68 19.62 4.85 3.76
C MET A 68 20.57 4.29 2.70
#